data_AF-A0A084WGH9-F1
#
_entry.id   AF-A0A084WGH9-F1
#
_cell.length_a   1.000
_cell.length_b   1.000
_cell.length_c   1.000
_cell.angle_alpha   90.00
_cell.angle_beta   90.00
_cell.angle_gamma   90.00
#
_symmetry.space_group_name_H-M   'P 1'
#
loop_
_entity.id
_entity.type
_entity.pdbx_description
1 polymer ?
#
loop_
_entity_poly.entity_id
_entity_poly.type
_entity_poly.pdbx_seq_one_letter_code
_entity_poly.pdbx_strand_id
1 'polypeptide(L)' 'MDPVLESFIAELTVFVKALNRSITGRESGSNKQSASKSCALSIVRQLYHLGVIEAFNGSIKSVK' A
#
# COMPACT_ATOMS: atom_id res chain seq x y z
N MET A 1 20.77 -20.43 -5.87
CA MET A 1 21.10 -19.01 -5.65
C MET A 1 20.49 -18.28 -6.84
N ASP A 2 19.21 -17.97 -6.75
CA ASP A 2 18.50 -17.26 -7.82
C ASP A 2 19.16 -15.89 -8.05
N PRO A 3 19.33 -15.45 -9.32
CA PRO A 3 19.90 -14.14 -9.60
C PRO A 3 19.00 -13.09 -8.94
N VAL A 4 19.57 -12.34 -8.00
CA VAL A 4 18.86 -11.25 -7.32
C VAL A 4 18.56 -10.19 -8.37
N LEU A 5 17.35 -10.23 -8.94
CA LEU A 5 16.81 -9.09 -9.66
C LEU A 5 16.78 -7.92 -8.65
N GLU A 6 17.54 -6.87 -8.94
CA GLU A 6 17.52 -5.62 -8.16
C GLU A 6 16.06 -5.17 -8.02
N SER A 7 15.53 -5.33 -6.81
CA SER A 7 14.15 -5.03 -6.47
C SER A 7 14.15 -4.14 -5.24
N PHE A 8 13.22 -3.19 -5.24
CA PHE A 8 13.05 -2.27 -4.13
C PHE A 8 11.95 -2.80 -3.22
N ILE A 9 12.19 -2.79 -1.92
CA ILE A 9 11.17 -3.07 -0.91
C ILE A 9 10.73 -1.75 -0.30
N ALA A 10 9.42 -1.53 -0.25
CA ALA A 10 8.80 -0.41 0.45
C ALA A 10 8.06 -0.94 1.67
N GLU A 11 8.39 -0.42 2.84
CA GLU A 11 7.74 -0.73 4.11
C GLU A 11 7.20 0.57 4.72
N LEU A 12 5.95 0.55 5.18
CA LEU A 12 5.30 1.66 5.84
C LEU A 12 4.42 1.13 6.97
N THR A 13 4.52 1.77 8.14
CA THR A 13 3.65 1.49 9.29
C THR A 13 2.91 2.77 9.67
N VAL A 14 1.58 2.67 9.80
CA VAL A 14 0.70 3.78 10.17
C VAL A 14 -0.08 3.42 11.42
N PHE A 15 -0.01 4.27 12.44
CA PHE A 15 -0.84 4.11 13.64
C PHE A 15 -2.26 4.62 13.39
N VAL A 16 -3.25 3.76 13.60
CA VAL A 16 -4.67 4.09 13.40
C VAL A 16 -5.33 4.30 14.76
N LYS A 17 -5.54 5.57 15.13
CA LYS A 17 -6.12 5.95 16.42
C LYS A 17 -7.49 5.31 16.67
N ALA A 18 -8.34 5.24 15.64
CA ALA A 18 -9.68 4.65 15.76
C ALA A 18 -9.68 3.16 16.14
N LEU A 19 -8.60 2.44 15.78
CA LEU A 19 -8.42 1.02 16.10
C LEU A 19 -7.45 0.80 17.26
N ASN A 20 -6.81 1.86 17.75
CA ASN A 20 -5.71 1.83 18.71
C ASN A 20 -4.61 0.81 18.35
N ARG A 21 -4.30 0.68 17.05
CA ARG A 21 -3.36 -0.31 16.51
C ARG A 21 -2.61 0.24 15.30
N SER A 22 -1.38 -0.24 15.08
CA SER A 22 -0.60 0.02 13.87
C SER A 22 -0.95 -0.95 12.73
N ILE A 23 -1.01 -0.43 11.52
CA ILE A 23 -1.17 -1.19 10.28
C ILE A 23 0.12 -1.05 9.47
N THR A 24 0.65 -2.18 9.02
CA THR A 24 1.92 -2.23 8.27
C THR A 24 1.68 -2.79 6.87
N GLY A 25 2.28 -2.16 5.88
CA GLY A 25 2.41 -2.66 4.51
C GLY A 25 3.88 -2.86 4.17
N ARG A 26 4.21 -3.98 3.53
CA ARG A 26 5.56 -4.29 3.07
C ARG A 26 5.48 -5.01 1.73
N GLU A 27 5.93 -4.35 0.67
CA GLU A 27 5.80 -4.86 -0.70
C GLU A 27 7.09 -4.61 -1.48
N SER A 28 7.37 -5.48 -2.45
CA SER A 28 8.50 -5.31 -3.39
C SER A 28 8.03 -4.75 -4.73
N GLY A 29 8.97 -4.22 -5.52
CA GLY A 29 8.72 -3.74 -6.88
C GLY A 29 10.01 -3.51 -7.66
N SER A 30 9.90 -3.40 -8.98
CA SER A 30 11.04 -3.21 -9.89
C SER A 30 11.70 -1.83 -9.78
N ASN A 31 11.00 -0.84 -9.23
CA ASN A 31 11.56 0.46 -8.87
C ASN A 31 10.90 1.00 -7.58
N LYS A 32 11.48 2.07 -7.03
CA LYS A 32 10.99 2.71 -5.80
C LYS A 32 9.51 3.14 -5.90
N GLN A 33 9.07 3.64 -7.06
CA GLN A 33 7.68 4.07 -7.25
C GLN A 33 6.72 2.89 -7.27
N SER A 34 7.03 1.81 -7.99
CA SER A 34 6.17 0.62 -8.04
C SER A 34 6.04 -0.04 -6.67
N ALA A 35 7.15 -0.18 -5.94
CA ALA A 35 7.14 -0.74 -4.59
C ALA A 35 6.27 0.13 -3.64
N SER A 36 6.42 1.46 -3.71
CA SER A 36 5.63 2.40 -2.90
C SER A 36 4.13 2.34 -3.23
N LYS A 37 3.76 2.25 -4.51
CA LYS A 37 2.35 2.10 -4.93
C LYS A 37 1.73 0.82 -4.39
N SER A 38 2.44 -0.31 -4.48
CA SER A 38 1.98 -1.59 -3.92
C SER A 38 1.82 -1.52 -2.41
N CYS A 39 2.81 -0.96 -1.71
CA CYS A 39 2.79 -0.78 -0.26
C CYS A 39 1.61 0.09 0.19
N ALA A 40 1.38 1.23 -0.47
CA ALA A 40 0.25 2.11 -0.20
C ALA A 40 -1.09 1.40 -0.44
N LEU A 41 -1.24 0.66 -1.55
CA LEU A 41 -2.45 -0.09 -1.86
C LEU A 41 -2.75 -1.16 -0.79
N SER A 42 -1.73 -1.85 -0.30
CA SER A 42 -1.87 -2.84 0.77
C SER A 42 -2.44 -2.22 2.05
N ILE A 43 -1.93 -1.04 2.45
CA ILE A 43 -2.43 -0.32 3.62
C ILE A 43 -3.86 0.21 3.39
N VAL A 44 -4.13 0.83 2.25
CA VAL A 44 -5.47 1.38 1.92
C VAL A 44 -6.52 0.27 1.93
N ARG A 45 -6.22 -0.92 1.39
CA ARG A 45 -7.13 -2.08 1.45
C ARG A 45 -7.41 -2.51 2.88
N GLN A 46 -6.38 -2.61 3.72
CA GLN A 46 -6.56 -2.96 5.13
C GLN A 46 -7.45 -1.94 5.85
N LEU A 47 -7.21 -0.64 5.64
CA LEU A 47 -8.03 0.43 6.23
C LEU A 47 -9.49 0.37 5.77
N TYR A 48 -9.73 0.07 4.49
CA TYR A 48 -11.08 -0.05 3.95
C TYR A 48 -11.83 -1.24 4.56
N HIS A 49 -11.21 -2.42 4.60
CA HIS A 49 -11.83 -3.61 5.18
C HIS A 49 -12.04 -3.51 6.70
N LEU A 50 -11.25 -2.69 7.39
CA LEU A 50 -11.43 -2.38 8.80
C LEU A 50 -12.45 -1.25 9.05
N GLY A 51 -13.05 -0.70 7.99
CA GLY A 51 -14.05 0.37 8.08
C GLY A 51 -13.50 1.73 8.52
N VAL A 52 -12.19 1.94 8.42
CA VAL A 52 -11.53 3.21 8.82
C VAL A 52 -11.64 4.26 7.72
N ILE A 53 -11.70 3.83 6.46
CA ILE A 53 -11.89 4.70 5.30
C ILE A 53 -13.06 4.21 4.45
N GLU A 54 -13.67 5.13 3.71
CA GLU A 54 -14.83 4.86 2.87
C GLU A 54 -14.43 4.36 1.46
N ALA A 55 -15.40 3.77 0.75
CA ALA A 55 -15.23 3.40 -0.65
C ALA A 55 -15.07 4.66 -1.51
N PHE A 56 -14.24 4.56 -2.56
CA PHE A 56 -14.16 5.62 -3.55
C PHE A 56 -15.40 5.59 -4.47
N ASN A 57 -16.17 6.67 -4.48
CA ASN A 57 -17.36 6.85 -5.33
C ASN A 57 -17.17 7.89 -6.45
N GLY A 58 -15.95 8.38 -6.67
CA GLY A 58 -15.66 9.35 -7.73
C GLY A 58 -15.54 8.71 -9.12
N SER A 59 -15.35 9.55 -10.15
CA SER A 59 -15.05 9.06 -11.50
C SER A 59 -13.55 8.79 -11.65
N ILE A 60 -13.21 7.62 -12.21
CA ILE A 60 -11.83 7.29 -12.57
C ILE A 60 -11.49 8.07 -13.83
N LYS A 61 -10.58 9.04 -13.71
CA LYS A 61 -10.00 9.69 -14.89
C LYS A 61 -9.06 8.69 -15.58
N SER A 62 -9.42 8.26 -16.78
CA SER A 62 -8.51 7.51 -17.64
C SER A 62 -7.37 8.45 -18.05
N VAL A 63 -6.19 8.19 -17.50
CA VAL A 63 -4.95 8.78 -18.01
C VAL A 63 -4.45 7.82 -19.08
N LYS A 64 -4.48 8.26 -20.34
CA LYS A 64 -3.84 7.56 -21.47
C LYS A 64 -2.34 7.74 -21.39
#